data_AF-K1UKV4-F1
#
_entry.id   AF-K1UKV4-F1
#
_cell.length_a   1.000
_cell.length_b   1.000
_cell.length_c   1.000
_cell.angle_alpha   90.00
_cell.angle_beta   90.00
_cell.angle_gamma   90.00
#
_symmetry.space_group_name_H-M   'P 1'
#
loop_
_entity.id
_entity.type
_entity.pdbx_description
1 polymer ?
#
loop_
_entity_poly.entity_id
_entity_poly.type
_entity_poly.pdbx_seq_one_letter_code
_entity_poly.pdbx_strand_id
1 'polypeptide(L)'
;EHEVALYWIKRNRRCIGYISRESVKKNVLDISRPKVFIPEAYGAGESFPHQIIGIPEIASADSACSQSYLYVAFGTKTEVENFAKYLHTKFLRVLVSASKVSQHAMSKVYRFVPVENFTAYSDIDWSKSIPEIDTQLYAKYGLTAEEIDFIESMIKPME
;
A
#
# COMPACT_ATOMS: atom_id res chain seq x y z
N GLU A 1 4.71 -11.81 -28.03
CA GLU A 1 5.86 -10.94 -27.63
C GLU A 1 5.54 -9.85 -26.60
N HIS A 2 4.33 -9.74 -26.06
CA HIS A 2 4.02 -8.77 -25.00
C HIS A 2 3.25 -9.44 -23.87
N GLU A 3 3.99 -10.03 -22.93
CA GLU A 3 3.41 -10.84 -21.83
C GLU A 3 3.39 -10.09 -20.50
N VAL A 4 4.18 -9.01 -20.36
CA VAL A 4 4.30 -8.29 -19.09
C VAL A 4 3.46 -7.01 -19.11
N ALA A 5 2.48 -6.91 -18.21
CA ALA A 5 1.70 -5.72 -18.01
C ALA A 5 2.53 -4.62 -17.32
N LEU A 6 2.74 -3.49 -17.98
CA LEU A 6 3.43 -2.32 -17.44
C LEU A 6 2.41 -1.28 -16.94
N TYR A 7 2.52 -0.90 -15.67
CA TYR A 7 1.69 0.10 -15.02
C TYR A 7 2.44 1.43 -14.89
N TRP A 8 1.80 2.54 -15.26
CA TRP A 8 2.35 3.88 -15.04
C TRP A 8 1.25 4.93 -14.84
N ILE A 9 1.60 6.04 -14.19
CA ILE A 9 0.73 7.20 -14.06
C ILE A 9 1.18 8.28 -15.06
N LYS A 10 0.25 8.77 -15.88
CA LYS A 10 0.47 9.88 -16.81
C LYS A 10 -0.65 10.90 -16.65
N ARG A 11 -0.31 12.15 -16.32
CA ARG A 11 -1.28 13.26 -16.11
C ARG A 11 -2.42 12.87 -15.15
N ASN A 12 -2.07 12.31 -13.99
CA ASN A 12 -3.00 11.79 -12.97
C ASN A 12 -3.95 10.69 -13.46
N ARG A 13 -3.65 10.05 -14.59
CA ARG A 13 -4.39 8.88 -15.07
C ARG A 13 -3.51 7.64 -14.96
N ARG A 14 -4.09 6.58 -14.43
CA ARG A 14 -3.47 5.25 -14.39
C ARG A 14 -3.57 4.64 -15.77
N CYS A 15 -2.46 4.09 -16.24
CA CYS A 15 -2.35 3.51 -17.56
C CYS A 15 -1.70 2.13 -17.45
N ILE A 16 -2.17 1.23 -18.30
CA ILE A 16 -1.64 -0.12 -18.45
C ILE A 16 -1.33 -0.33 -19.93
N GLY A 17 -0.20 -0.95 -20.19
CA GLY A 17 0.27 -1.37 -21.51
C GLY A 17 1.08 -2.64 -21.36
N TYR A 18 1.62 -3.15 -22.47
CA TYR A 18 2.36 -4.41 -22.43
C TYR A 18 3.74 -4.24 -23.06
N ILE A 19 4.72 -4.89 -22.44
CA ILE A 19 6.13 -4.87 -22.86
C ILE A 19 6.67 -6.29 -22.97
N SER A 20 7.77 -6.44 -23.71
CA SER A 20 8.54 -7.70 -23.67
C SER A 20 9.21 -7.86 -22.31
N ARG A 21 9.20 -9.07 -21.75
CA ARG A 21 9.88 -9.39 -20.49
C ARG A 21 11.35 -9.01 -20.51
N GLU A 22 12.01 -9.17 -21.67
CA GLU A 22 13.43 -8.87 -21.86
C GLU A 22 13.76 -7.39 -21.72
N SER A 23 12.77 -6.50 -21.89
CA SER A 23 12.96 -5.06 -21.70
C SER A 23 13.13 -4.68 -20.21
N VAL A 24 12.65 -5.53 -19.29
CA VAL A 24 12.79 -5.32 -17.85
C VAL A 24 14.17 -5.82 -17.42
N LYS A 25 15.03 -4.90 -16.98
CA LYS A 25 16.42 -5.22 -16.54
C LYS A 25 16.61 -5.26 -15.04
N LYS A 26 15.65 -4.77 -14.25
CA LYS A 26 15.71 -4.70 -12.79
C LYS A 26 14.64 -5.60 -12.19
N ASN A 27 14.99 -6.29 -11.10
CA ASN A 27 14.09 -7.14 -10.31
C ASN A 27 13.27 -8.12 -11.18
N VAL A 28 13.92 -8.71 -12.19
CA VAL A 28 13.29 -9.58 -13.20
C VAL A 28 12.59 -10.78 -12.58
N LEU A 29 13.10 -11.26 -11.44
CA LEU A 29 12.52 -12.36 -10.67
C LEU A 29 11.15 -12.02 -10.08
N ASP A 30 10.89 -10.75 -9.77
CA ASP A 30 9.61 -10.33 -9.22
C ASP A 30 8.52 -10.25 -10.27
N ILE A 31 8.86 -10.20 -11.58
CA ILE A 31 7.86 -10.07 -12.66
C ILE A 31 6.77 -11.14 -12.53
N SER A 32 7.16 -12.40 -12.32
CA SER A 32 6.25 -13.55 -12.19
C SER A 32 5.55 -13.66 -10.83
N ARG A 33 5.74 -12.68 -9.93
CA ARG A 33 5.12 -12.64 -8.61
C ARG A 33 3.96 -11.64 -8.60
N PRO A 34 2.88 -11.92 -7.84
CA PRO A 34 1.83 -10.93 -7.60
C PRO A 34 2.38 -9.79 -6.72
N LYS A 35 1.87 -8.57 -6.92
CA LYS A 35 2.43 -7.36 -6.31
C LYS A 35 1.32 -6.42 -5.84
N VAL A 36 1.69 -5.54 -4.91
CA VAL A 36 0.93 -4.32 -4.66
C VAL A 36 1.75 -3.13 -5.14
N PHE A 37 1.16 -2.32 -6.01
CA PHE A 37 1.70 -1.04 -6.46
C PHE A 37 1.15 0.10 -5.62
N ILE A 38 2.03 0.99 -5.17
CA ILE A 38 1.67 2.12 -4.33
C ILE A 38 2.06 3.39 -5.10
N PRO A 39 1.12 4.30 -5.43
CA PRO A 39 1.46 5.53 -6.13
C PRO A 39 2.57 6.30 -5.39
N GLU A 40 3.60 6.69 -6.13
CA GLU A 40 4.77 7.36 -5.56
C GLU A 40 4.42 8.72 -4.97
N ALA A 41 3.49 9.45 -5.59
CA ALA A 41 3.06 10.76 -5.13
C ALA A 41 1.56 10.80 -4.89
N TYR A 42 1.17 11.43 -3.79
CA TYR A 42 -0.22 11.80 -3.52
C TYR A 42 -0.25 13.04 -2.62
N GLY A 43 -0.99 14.07 -3.03
CA GLY A 43 -1.25 15.26 -2.23
C GLY A 43 -2.57 15.13 -1.49
N ALA A 44 -2.53 15.16 -0.17
CA ALA A 44 -3.71 14.99 0.68
C ALA A 44 -4.63 16.23 0.78
N GLY A 45 -4.24 17.35 0.15
CA GLY A 45 -4.86 18.67 0.37
C GLY A 45 -4.53 19.23 1.76
N GLU A 46 -5.20 20.32 2.15
CA GLU A 46 -5.06 20.97 3.48
C GLU A 46 -6.25 20.70 4.42
N SER A 47 -7.29 20.01 3.95
CA SER A 47 -8.51 19.71 4.71
C SER A 47 -8.48 18.32 5.36
N PHE A 48 -8.73 18.27 6.67
CA PHE A 48 -8.97 17.03 7.39
C PHE A 48 -10.43 16.54 7.23
N PRO A 49 -10.67 15.21 7.26
CA PRO A 49 -9.68 14.13 7.35
C PRO A 49 -8.96 13.87 6.01
N HIS A 50 -7.69 13.47 6.09
CA HIS A 50 -6.81 13.33 4.91
C HIS A 50 -6.69 11.90 4.40
N GLN A 51 -6.51 11.78 3.08
CA GLN A 51 -5.96 10.58 2.46
C GLN A 51 -4.43 10.70 2.37
N ILE A 52 -3.71 9.95 3.20
CA ILE A 52 -2.25 10.12 3.36
C ILE A 52 -1.46 9.60 2.16
N ILE A 53 -1.90 8.50 1.54
CA ILE A 53 -1.25 7.85 0.40
C ILE A 53 -2.23 7.66 -0.75
N GLY A 54 -1.71 7.54 -1.98
CA GLY A 54 -2.53 7.16 -3.12
C GLY A 54 -3.12 5.77 -2.94
N ILE A 55 -4.28 5.52 -3.54
CA ILE A 55 -4.94 4.20 -3.46
C ILE A 55 -4.00 3.15 -4.06
N PRO A 56 -3.59 2.10 -3.33
CA PRO A 56 -2.72 1.08 -3.89
C PRO A 56 -3.47 0.23 -4.92
N GLU A 57 -2.73 -0.47 -5.78
CA GLU A 57 -3.26 -1.32 -6.84
C GLU A 57 -2.68 -2.71 -6.72
N ILE A 58 -3.54 -3.72 -6.69
CA ILE A 58 -3.11 -5.11 -6.78
C ILE A 58 -2.79 -5.40 -8.25
N ALA A 59 -1.58 -5.90 -8.50
CA ALA A 59 -1.14 -6.36 -9.80
C ALA A 59 -0.93 -7.88 -9.76
N SER A 60 -1.40 -8.55 -10.80
CA SER A 60 -1.18 -9.98 -10.98
C SER A 60 0.30 -10.31 -11.18
N ALA A 61 0.63 -11.60 -11.21
CA ALA A 61 1.87 -12.05 -11.83
C ALA A 61 1.98 -11.53 -13.27
N ASP A 62 3.21 -11.52 -13.78
CA ASP A 62 3.58 -11.00 -15.09
C ASP A 62 3.29 -9.51 -15.24
N SER A 63 3.68 -8.75 -14.22
CA SER A 63 3.51 -7.30 -14.15
C SER A 63 4.77 -6.56 -13.74
N ALA A 64 4.89 -5.31 -14.20
CA ALA A 64 5.91 -4.35 -13.81
C ALA A 64 5.29 -2.95 -13.67
N CYS A 65 5.99 -2.03 -13.01
CA CYS A 65 5.57 -0.64 -12.91
C CYS A 65 6.71 0.32 -13.26
N SER A 66 6.37 1.53 -13.70
CA SER A 66 7.33 2.63 -13.81
C SER A 66 7.64 3.24 -12.43
N GLN A 67 8.58 4.19 -12.38
CA GLN A 67 8.93 4.92 -11.16
C GLN A 67 7.79 5.79 -10.58
N SER A 68 6.64 5.88 -11.25
CA SER A 68 5.43 6.50 -10.71
C SER A 68 4.75 5.66 -9.61
N TYR A 69 5.25 4.44 -9.36
CA TYR A 69 4.83 3.57 -8.28
C TYR A 69 6.04 3.05 -7.50
N LEU A 70 5.82 2.77 -6.21
CA LEU A 70 6.57 1.76 -5.47
C LEU A 70 5.87 0.41 -5.64
N TYR A 71 6.59 -0.68 -5.38
CA TYR A 71 5.98 -2.00 -5.36
C TYR A 71 6.53 -2.88 -4.24
N VAL A 72 5.70 -3.84 -3.82
CA VAL A 72 6.10 -4.96 -2.97
C VAL A 72 5.59 -6.25 -3.61
N ALA A 73 6.48 -7.23 -3.79
CA ALA A 73 6.17 -8.53 -4.39
C ALA A 73 6.01 -9.62 -3.33
N PHE A 74 5.01 -10.48 -3.49
CA PHE A 74 4.65 -11.51 -2.52
C PHE A 74 4.68 -12.91 -3.15
N GLY A 75 4.58 -13.96 -2.33
CA GLY A 75 4.55 -15.35 -2.82
C GLY A 75 3.15 -15.78 -3.23
N THR A 76 2.13 -15.25 -2.57
CA THR A 76 0.74 -15.70 -2.72
C THR A 76 -0.21 -14.55 -2.95
N LYS A 77 -1.36 -14.85 -3.55
CA LYS A 77 -2.46 -13.88 -3.73
C LYS A 77 -3.00 -13.38 -2.37
N THR A 78 -3.09 -14.28 -1.38
CA THR A 78 -3.54 -13.95 -0.02
C THR A 78 -2.66 -12.91 0.64
N GLU A 79 -1.33 -13.04 0.55
CA GLU A 79 -0.42 -12.03 1.11
C GLU A 79 -0.59 -10.66 0.44
N VAL A 80 -0.79 -10.63 -0.88
CA VAL A 80 -1.05 -9.40 -1.64
C VAL A 80 -2.33 -8.72 -1.18
N GLU A 81 -3.40 -9.48 -1.00
CA GLU A 81 -4.69 -8.98 -0.53
C GLU A 81 -4.59 -8.46 0.91
N ASN A 82 -3.92 -9.20 1.79
CA ASN A 82 -3.72 -8.82 3.19
C ASN A 82 -2.84 -7.56 3.31
N PHE A 83 -1.76 -7.47 2.54
CA PHE A 83 -0.93 -6.27 2.50
C PHE A 83 -1.68 -5.07 1.91
N ALA A 84 -2.49 -5.29 0.87
CA ALA A 84 -3.35 -4.24 0.35
C ALA A 84 -4.31 -3.74 1.44
N LYS A 85 -4.98 -4.63 2.19
CA LYS A 85 -5.81 -4.23 3.34
C LYS A 85 -5.02 -3.43 4.38
N TYR A 86 -3.79 -3.84 4.69
CA TYR A 86 -2.94 -3.11 5.62
C TYR A 86 -2.67 -1.66 5.19
N LEU A 87 -2.42 -1.41 3.91
CA LEU A 87 -2.29 -0.06 3.36
C LEU A 87 -3.58 0.78 3.46
N HIS A 88 -4.75 0.12 3.56
CA HIS A 88 -6.05 0.77 3.73
C HIS A 88 -6.38 1.08 5.21
N THR A 89 -5.62 0.56 6.17
CA THR A 89 -5.82 0.85 7.60
C THR A 89 -5.49 2.31 7.92
N LYS A 90 -6.25 2.90 8.86
CA LYS A 90 -5.93 4.21 9.41
C LYS A 90 -4.66 4.15 10.26
N PHE A 91 -4.45 3.03 10.96
CA PHE A 91 -3.23 2.73 11.72
C PHE A 91 -1.96 2.93 10.89
N LEU A 92 -1.84 2.26 9.73
CA LEU A 92 -0.66 2.45 8.87
C LEU A 92 -0.55 3.90 8.41
N ARG A 93 -1.67 4.48 7.98
CA ARG A 93 -1.67 5.82 7.38
C ARG A 93 -1.30 6.92 8.38
N VAL A 94 -1.64 6.81 9.66
CA VAL A 94 -1.20 7.79 10.67
C VAL A 94 0.33 7.73 10.84
N LEU A 95 0.93 6.53 10.87
CA LEU A 95 2.38 6.37 10.99
C LEU A 95 3.13 6.91 9.77
N VAL A 96 2.57 6.69 8.58
CA VAL A 96 3.05 7.29 7.34
C VAL A 96 2.95 8.81 7.41
N SER A 97 1.83 9.37 7.91
CA SER A 97 1.66 10.83 8.00
C SER A 97 2.71 11.49 8.90
N ALA A 98 3.13 10.81 9.97
CA ALA A 98 4.17 11.31 10.87
C ALA A 98 5.55 11.45 10.18
N SER A 99 5.78 10.74 9.07
CA SER A 99 7.03 10.82 8.29
C SER A 99 6.87 11.51 6.93
N LYS A 100 5.63 11.73 6.47
CA LYS A 100 5.33 12.25 5.13
C LYS A 100 5.33 13.78 5.12
N VAL A 101 6.48 14.38 4.84
CA VAL A 101 6.63 15.84 4.78
C VAL A 101 6.18 16.43 3.44
N SER A 102 6.34 15.68 2.33
CA SER A 102 5.97 16.13 0.98
C SER A 102 4.99 15.16 0.31
N GLN A 103 4.53 15.48 -0.90
CA GLN A 103 3.62 14.62 -1.65
C GLN A 103 4.22 13.24 -1.96
N HIS A 104 5.55 13.13 -1.98
CA HIS A 104 6.29 11.91 -2.25
C HIS A 104 6.17 10.92 -1.09
N ALA A 105 5.62 9.74 -1.37
CA ALA A 105 5.44 8.61 -0.47
C ALA A 105 6.49 7.52 -0.75
N MET A 106 7.76 7.92 -0.85
CA MET A 106 8.87 6.99 -1.08
C MET A 106 9.18 6.13 0.15
N SER A 107 10.02 5.09 0.00
CA SER A 107 10.31 4.10 1.04
C SER A 107 10.60 4.68 2.45
N LYS A 108 11.30 5.81 2.52
CA LYS A 108 11.62 6.50 3.79
C LYS A 108 10.39 6.94 4.59
N VAL A 109 9.26 7.17 3.93
CA VAL A 109 8.01 7.58 4.59
C VAL A 109 7.40 6.43 5.41
N TYR A 110 7.70 5.18 5.06
CA TYR A 110 7.19 4.00 5.77
C TYR A 110 8.10 3.55 6.93
N ARG A 111 9.13 4.34 7.30
CA ARG A 111 10.14 3.93 8.30
C ARG A 111 9.59 3.60 9.69
N PHE A 112 8.42 4.15 10.05
CA PHE A 112 7.76 3.89 11.33
C PHE A 112 6.64 2.85 11.22
N VAL A 113 6.36 2.37 10.01
CA VAL A 113 5.32 1.37 9.78
C VAL A 113 5.88 0.00 10.13
N PRO A 114 5.32 -0.71 11.12
CA PRO A 114 5.78 -2.05 11.46
C PRO A 114 5.44 -3.04 10.33
N VAL A 115 6.27 -4.05 10.16
CA VAL A 115 6.03 -5.12 9.19
C VAL A 115 5.15 -6.19 9.85
N GLU A 116 3.94 -6.35 9.34
CA GLU A 116 3.01 -7.39 9.79
C GLU A 116 3.27 -8.73 9.10
N ASN A 117 2.76 -9.81 9.70
CA ASN A 117 2.68 -11.11 9.04
C ASN A 117 1.42 -11.16 8.16
N PHE A 118 1.57 -11.31 6.85
CA PHE A 118 0.45 -11.38 5.89
C PHE A 118 0.05 -12.81 5.50
N THR A 119 0.66 -13.82 6.12
CA THR A 119 0.36 -15.24 5.86
C THR A 119 -0.88 -15.70 6.64
N ALA A 120 -1.32 -16.93 6.39
CA ALA A 120 -2.41 -17.56 7.15
C ALA A 120 -2.11 -17.78 8.64
N TYR A 121 -0.86 -17.64 9.07
CA TYR A 121 -0.42 -17.78 10.46
C TYR A 121 -0.25 -16.42 11.17
N SER A 122 -0.87 -15.37 10.62
CA SER A 122 -0.87 -14.05 11.24
C SER A 122 -1.63 -14.06 12.56
N ASP A 123 -1.21 -13.18 13.47
CA ASP A 123 -1.95 -12.85 14.69
C ASP A 123 -3.11 -11.88 14.41
N ILE A 124 -3.10 -11.22 13.25
CA ILE A 124 -4.20 -10.38 12.75
C ILE A 124 -5.11 -11.21 11.84
N ASP A 125 -6.42 -11.20 12.12
CA ASP A 125 -7.42 -11.77 11.21
C ASP A 125 -7.67 -10.82 10.03
N TRP A 126 -6.91 -11.04 8.95
CA TRP A 126 -7.03 -10.30 7.70
C TRP A 126 -8.30 -10.61 6.91
N SER A 127 -9.11 -11.60 7.30
CA SER A 127 -10.40 -11.87 6.64
C SER A 127 -11.43 -10.77 6.91
N LYS A 128 -11.24 -10.01 7.99
CA LYS A 128 -12.13 -8.94 8.45
C LYS A 128 -12.14 -7.70 7.57
N SER A 129 -13.07 -6.80 7.87
CA SER A 129 -13.15 -5.46 7.27
C SER A 129 -12.00 -4.56 7.76
N ILE A 130 -11.71 -3.48 7.02
CA ILE A 130 -10.64 -2.53 7.40
C ILE A 130 -10.84 -1.95 8.82
N PRO A 131 -12.04 -1.50 9.23
CA PRO A 131 -12.24 -0.98 10.60
C PRO A 131 -12.01 -2.03 11.71
N GLU A 132 -12.38 -3.28 11.45
CA GLU A 132 -12.11 -4.39 12.38
C GLU A 132 -10.60 -4.71 12.43
N ILE A 133 -9.89 -4.61 11.30
CA ILE A 133 -8.42 -4.75 11.26
C ILE A 133 -7.74 -3.60 12.00
N ASP A 134 -8.20 -2.35 11.81
CA ASP A 134 -7.72 -1.19 12.57
C ASP A 134 -7.87 -1.44 14.08
N THR A 135 -9.03 -1.93 14.52
CA THR A 135 -9.26 -2.27 15.94
C THR A 135 -8.28 -3.33 16.45
N GLN A 136 -8.00 -4.37 15.66
CA GLN A 136 -7.00 -5.40 16.01
C GLN A 136 -5.59 -4.81 16.12
N LEU A 137 -5.21 -3.91 15.21
CA LEU A 137 -3.92 -3.23 15.22
C LEU A 137 -3.78 -2.29 16.41
N TYR A 138 -4.83 -1.51 16.73
CA TYR A 138 -4.84 -0.64 17.91
C TYR A 138 -4.63 -1.44 19.19
N ALA A 139 -5.31 -2.58 19.34
CA ALA A 139 -5.13 -3.48 20.47
C ALA A 139 -3.72 -4.10 20.51
N LYS A 140 -3.22 -4.58 19.36
CA LYS A 140 -1.88 -5.19 19.24
C LYS A 140 -0.76 -4.24 19.66
N TYR A 141 -0.86 -2.96 19.29
CA TYR A 141 0.14 -1.94 19.59
C TYR A 141 -0.15 -1.13 20.87
N GLY A 142 -1.23 -1.47 21.60
CA GLY A 142 -1.53 -0.88 22.90
C GLY A 142 -1.93 0.60 22.84
N LEU A 143 -2.63 1.02 21.78
CA LEU A 143 -3.09 2.40 21.65
C LEU A 143 -4.16 2.73 22.68
N THR A 144 -4.08 3.94 23.23
CA THR A 144 -5.06 4.50 24.15
C THR A 144 -6.30 5.00 23.42
N ALA A 145 -7.41 5.19 24.13
CA ALA A 145 -8.64 5.73 23.55
C ALA A 145 -8.41 7.13 22.92
N GLU A 146 -7.61 7.97 23.56
CA GLU A 146 -7.28 9.31 23.06
C GLU A 146 -6.51 9.26 21.72
N GLU A 147 -5.55 8.33 21.60
CA GLU A 147 -4.81 8.12 20.36
C GLU A 147 -5.70 7.55 19.24
N ILE A 148 -6.61 6.63 19.57
CA ILE A 148 -7.58 6.08 18.62
C ILE A 148 -8.50 7.21 18.11
N ASP A 149 -9.08 8.00 19.01
CA ASP A 149 -9.96 9.12 18.64
C ASP A 149 -9.23 10.15 17.76
N PHE A 150 -7.95 10.42 18.04
CA PHE A 150 -7.11 11.24 17.20
C PHE A 150 -6.94 10.64 15.80
N ILE A 151 -6.60 9.36 15.68
CA ILE A 151 -6.46 8.69 14.38
C ILE A 151 -7.76 8.73 13.59
N GLU A 152 -8.87 8.41 14.24
CA GLU A 152 -10.19 8.33 13.63
C GLU A 152 -10.67 9.69 13.09
N SER A 153 -10.35 10.77 13.80
CA SER A 153 -10.68 12.16 13.40
C SER A 153 -9.73 12.73 12.33
N MET A 154 -8.49 12.27 12.27
CA MET A 154 -7.46 12.81 11.36
C MET A 154 -7.41 12.08 10.01
N ILE A 155 -7.65 10.78 10.00
CA ILE A 155 -7.43 9.93 8.82
C ILE A 155 -8.75 9.55 8.15
N LYS A 156 -8.86 9.84 6.86
CA LYS A 156 -10.05 9.49 6.09
C LYS A 156 -10.11 7.97 5.91
N PRO A 157 -11.29 7.34 6.09
CA PRO A 157 -11.48 5.95 5.68
C PRO A 157 -11.13 5.78 4.19
N MET A 158 -10.46 4.68 3.87
CA MET A 158 -10.28 4.24 2.49
C MET A 158 -11.02 2.91 2.34
N GLU A 159 -11.78 2.79 1.26
CA GLU A 159 -12.50 1.58 0.86
C GLU A 159 -11.66 0.76 -0.13
#